data_AF-A0A3E2V458-F1
#
_entry.id   AF-A0A3E2V458-F1
#
_cell.length_a   1.000
_cell.length_b   1.000
_cell.length_c   1.000
_cell.angle_alpha   90.00
_cell.angle_beta   90.00
_cell.angle_gamma   90.00
#
_symmetry.space_group_name_H-M   'P 1'
#
loop_
_entity.id
_entity.type
_entity.pdbx_description
1 polymer ?
#
loop_
_entity_poly.entity_id
_entity_poly.type
_entity_poly.pdbx_seq_one_letter_code
_entity_poly.pdbx_strand_id
1 'polypeptide(L)'
;METLIQWITRQGLPCLFQLITGLYCPGCGGTRAVRALLHGNLRMSFQYHPLILYAVLVLTVELISFALSRALKNPRWYLGHETLFVYIAAGIVVVNWIYKNVMLVFFGIDLLPLWS
;
A
#
# COMPACT_ATOMS: atom_id res chain seq x y z
N MET A 1 3.41 -29.35 -10.35
CA MET A 1 2.85 -29.14 -8.99
C MET A 1 3.84 -28.39 -8.09
N GLU A 2 5.15 -28.65 -8.21
CA GLU A 2 6.22 -27.95 -7.47
C GLU A 2 6.35 -26.45 -7.82
N THR A 3 6.07 -26.08 -9.06
CA THR A 3 6.07 -24.67 -9.51
C THR A 3 4.94 -23.84 -8.90
N LEU A 4 3.75 -24.43 -8.72
CA LEU A 4 2.60 -23.80 -8.08
C LEU A 4 2.85 -23.57 -6.58
N ILE A 5 3.40 -24.59 -5.89
CA ILE A 5 3.72 -24.47 -4.47
C ILE A 5 4.82 -23.43 -4.25
N GLN A 6 5.84 -23.37 -5.12
CA GLN A 6 6.89 -22.33 -5.11
C GLN A 6 6.33 -20.93 -5.37
N TRP A 7 5.38 -20.77 -6.30
CA TRP A 7 4.73 -19.48 -6.57
C TRP A 7 3.86 -19.02 -5.38
N ILE A 8 3.13 -19.96 -4.75
CA ILE A 8 2.27 -19.74 -3.57
C ILE A 8 3.09 -19.38 -2.32
N THR A 9 4.20 -20.06 -2.09
CA THR A 9 5.08 -19.83 -0.91
C THR A 9 5.97 -18.59 -1.06
N ARG A 10 6.30 -18.17 -2.29
CA ARG A 10 7.17 -17.00 -2.56
C ARG A 10 6.50 -15.64 -2.37
N GLN A 11 5.19 -15.56 -2.13
CA GLN A 11 4.47 -14.29 -1.92
C GLN A 11 4.47 -13.79 -0.45
N GLY A 12 5.02 -14.57 0.50
CA GLY A 12 4.78 -14.39 1.94
C GLY A 12 3.59 -15.24 2.39
N LEU A 13 3.04 -15.02 3.59
CA LEU A 13 1.87 -15.76 4.09
C LEU A 13 0.78 -15.79 2.98
N PRO A 14 0.41 -16.98 2.45
CA PRO A 14 -0.42 -17.06 1.26
C PRO A 14 -1.76 -16.38 1.56
N CYS A 15 -2.08 -15.33 0.79
CA CYS A 15 -3.37 -14.68 0.92
C CYS A 15 -4.45 -15.70 0.58
N LEU A 16 -5.24 -16.11 1.57
CA LEU A 16 -6.30 -17.11 1.41
C LEU A 16 -7.26 -16.73 0.25
N PHE A 17 -7.46 -15.43 0.06
CA PHE A 17 -8.24 -14.87 -1.04
C PHE A 17 -7.67 -15.23 -2.43
N GLN A 18 -6.36 -15.08 -2.64
CA GLN A 18 -5.68 -15.45 -3.89
C GLN A 18 -5.74 -16.97 -4.10
N LEU A 19 -5.65 -17.76 -3.03
CA LEU A 19 -5.72 -19.23 -3.12
C LEU A 19 -7.11 -19.72 -3.53
N ILE A 20 -8.17 -19.06 -3.06
CA ILE A 20 -9.56 -19.44 -3.32
C ILE A 20 -10.07 -18.86 -4.65
N THR A 21 -9.69 -17.62 -4.98
CA THR A 21 -10.25 -16.89 -6.13
C THR A 21 -9.29 -16.72 -7.30
N GLY A 22 -7.98 -16.92 -7.10
CA GLY A 22 -6.98 -16.59 -8.11
C GLY A 22 -6.78 -15.08 -8.35
N LEU A 23 -7.40 -14.22 -7.54
CA LEU A 23 -7.36 -12.76 -7.68
C LEU A 23 -6.61 -12.08 -6.53
N TYR A 24 -5.99 -10.95 -6.82
CA TYR A 24 -5.27 -10.17 -5.81
C TYR A 24 -6.24 -9.48 -4.86
N CYS A 25 -5.94 -9.53 -3.57
CA CYS A 25 -6.64 -8.80 -2.53
C CYS A 25 -6.29 -7.30 -2.54
N PRO A 26 -7.16 -6.41 -2.04
CA PRO A 26 -6.90 -4.96 -2.03
C PRO A 26 -5.68 -4.54 -1.19
N GLY A 27 -5.24 -5.36 -0.23
CA GLY A 27 -4.03 -5.13 0.57
C GLY A 27 -2.78 -5.85 0.05
N CYS A 28 -2.86 -6.56 -1.07
CA CYS A 28 -1.78 -7.44 -1.53
C CYS A 28 -0.55 -6.61 -1.96
N GLY A 29 0.58 -6.84 -1.26
CA GLY A 29 1.84 -6.08 -1.46
C GLY A 29 2.10 -4.98 -0.42
N GLY A 30 1.16 -4.69 0.48
CA GLY A 30 1.34 -3.69 1.53
C GLY A 30 2.53 -3.99 2.45
N THR A 31 2.64 -5.23 2.92
CA THR A 31 3.77 -5.68 3.77
C THR A 31 5.13 -5.54 3.07
N ARG A 32 5.17 -5.75 1.75
CA ARG A 32 6.40 -5.58 0.93
C ARG A 32 6.75 -4.11 0.79
N ALA A 33 5.76 -3.25 0.56
CA ALA A 33 5.95 -1.81 0.50
C ALA A 33 6.46 -1.24 1.84
N VAL A 34 5.92 -1.69 2.98
CA VAL A 34 6.42 -1.32 4.32
C VAL A 34 7.87 -1.77 4.50
N ARG A 35 8.20 -3.00 4.11
CA ARG A 35 9.57 -3.51 4.23
C ARG A 35 10.56 -2.74 3.35
N ALA A 36 10.19 -2.42 2.11
CA ALA A 36 11.01 -1.60 1.22
C ALA A 36 11.21 -0.18 1.78
N LEU A 37 10.18 0.38 2.42
CA LEU A 37 10.27 1.65 3.13
C LEU A 37 11.26 1.58 4.30
N LEU A 38 11.20 0.52 5.12
CA LEU A 38 12.12 0.29 6.23
C LEU A 38 13.59 0.11 5.78
N HIS A 39 13.81 -0.43 4.57
CA HIS A 39 15.14 -0.50 3.96
C HIS A 39 15.59 0.83 3.32
N GLY A 40 14.79 1.90 3.42
CA GLY A 40 15.08 3.20 2.82
C GLY A 40 14.83 3.27 1.31
N ASN A 41 14.25 2.23 0.70
CA ASN A 41 14.00 2.18 -0.74
C ASN A 41 12.59 2.69 -1.08
N LEU A 42 12.46 4.02 -1.11
CA LEU A 42 11.20 4.72 -1.40
C LEU A 42 10.65 4.40 -2.80
N ARG A 43 11.52 4.24 -3.81
CA ARG A 43 11.10 3.90 -5.17
C ARG A 43 10.45 2.53 -5.25
N MET A 44 11.07 1.54 -4.61
CA MET A 44 10.51 0.18 -4.56
C MET A 44 9.21 0.16 -3.75
N SER A 45 9.15 0.90 -2.63
CA SER A 45 7.93 1.01 -1.83
C SER A 45 6.74 1.55 -2.64
N PHE A 46 6.97 2.58 -3.48
CA PHE A 46 5.95 3.13 -4.38
C PHE A 46 5.45 2.11 -5.40
N GLN A 47 6.35 1.36 -6.03
CA GLN A 47 5.98 0.33 -6.99
C GLN A 47 5.15 -0.80 -6.35
N TYR A 48 5.44 -1.17 -5.10
CA TYR A 48 4.71 -2.23 -4.41
C TYR A 48 3.31 -1.80 -3.96
N HIS A 49 3.21 -0.64 -3.29
CA HIS A 49 1.93 -0.14 -2.78
C HIS A 49 1.97 1.37 -2.51
N PRO A 50 1.36 2.22 -3.38
CA PRO A 50 1.41 3.67 -3.23
C PRO A 50 0.76 4.19 -1.94
N LEU A 51 -0.18 3.42 -1.37
CA LEU A 51 -0.78 3.70 -0.05
C LEU A 51 0.24 3.92 1.07
N ILE A 52 1.37 3.19 1.07
CA ILE A 52 2.37 3.32 2.14
C ILE A 52 3.04 4.70 2.08
N LEU A 53 3.37 5.21 0.89
CA LEU A 53 3.89 6.56 0.76
C LEU A 53 2.85 7.62 1.12
N TYR A 54 1.60 7.41 0.72
CA TYR A 54 0.50 8.28 1.11
C TYR A 54 0.35 8.36 2.63
N ALA A 55 0.38 7.23 3.33
CA ALA A 55 0.32 7.17 4.79
C ALA A 55 1.49 7.93 5.44
N VAL A 56 2.71 7.76 4.93
CA VAL A 56 3.89 8.51 5.41
C VAL A 56 3.70 10.01 5.22
N LEU A 57 3.23 10.45 4.05
CA LEU A 57 2.99 11.88 3.78
C LEU A 57 1.96 12.47 4.74
N VAL A 58 0.81 11.82 4.93
CA VAL A 58 -0.23 12.28 5.85
C VAL A 58 0.32 12.39 7.28
N LEU A 59 1.05 11.38 7.75
CA LEU A 59 1.68 11.42 9.08
C LEU A 59 2.68 12.57 9.22
N THR A 60 3.49 12.85 8.20
CA THR A 60 4.45 13.97 8.25
C THR A 60 3.75 15.33 8.31
N VAL A 61 2.67 15.51 7.54
CA VAL A 61 1.88 16.75 7.53
C VAL A 61 1.19 16.95 8.88
N GLU A 62 0.60 15.90 9.45
CA GLU A 62 -0.02 15.95 10.77
C GLU A 62 1.00 16.26 11.87
N LEU A 63 2.18 15.64 11.85
CA LEU A 63 3.25 15.91 12.82
C LEU A 63 3.77 17.35 12.72
N ILE A 64 3.95 17.88 11.50
CA ILE A 64 4.37 19.27 11.28
C ILE A 64 3.28 20.22 11.76
N SER A 65 2.02 19.93 11.43
CA SER A 65 0.87 20.72 11.86
C SER A 65 0.75 20.73 13.38
N PHE A 66 0.96 19.59 14.04
CA PHE A 66 0.97 19.46 15.49
C PHE A 66 2.14 20.24 16.12
N ALA A 67 3.35 20.10 15.58
CA ALA A 67 4.53 20.82 16.04
C ALA A 67 4.38 22.35 15.90
N LEU A 68 3.88 22.81 14.76
CA LEU A 68 3.59 24.22 14.48
C LEU A 68 2.45 24.74 15.37
N SER A 69 1.39 23.96 15.56
CA SER A 69 0.27 24.34 16.44
C SER A 69 0.74 24.51 17.89
N ARG A 70 1.65 23.65 18.34
CA ARG A 70 2.27 23.73 19.67
C ARG A 70 3.24 24.91 19.80
N ALA A 71 4.00 25.21 18.74
CA ALA A 71 4.92 26.34 18.70
C ALA A 71 4.20 27.71 18.60
N LEU A 72 3.13 27.78 17.81
CA LEU A 72 2.38 29.01 17.51
C LEU A 72 1.18 29.22 18.45
N LYS A 73 0.91 28.30 19.40
CA LYS A 73 -0.24 28.32 20.34
C LYS A 73 -1.61 28.55 19.65
N ASN A 74 -1.73 28.20 18.37
CA ASN A 74 -2.91 28.52 17.58
C ASN A 74 -3.57 27.21 17.09
N PRO A 75 -4.73 26.80 17.65
CA PRO A 75 -5.31 25.48 17.44
C PRO A 75 -6.12 25.34 16.13
N ARG A 76 -5.99 26.28 15.18
CA ARG A 76 -6.92 26.42 14.05
C ARG A 76 -6.68 25.50 12.83
N TRP A 77 -5.61 24.72 12.78
CA TRP A 77 -5.26 23.93 11.59
C TRP A 77 -5.77 22.48 11.59
N TYR A 78 -6.49 22.04 12.63
CA TYR A 78 -6.57 20.60 12.92
C TYR A 78 -7.83 19.83 12.48
N LEU A 79 -8.92 20.43 11.99
CA LEU A 79 -10.23 19.76 12.24
C LEU A 79 -11.21 19.57 11.06
N GLY A 80 -10.76 19.07 9.90
CA GLY A 80 -11.77 18.71 8.89
C GLY A 80 -11.38 17.86 7.69
N HIS A 81 -10.09 17.55 7.50
CA HIS A 81 -9.66 16.77 6.33
C HIS A 81 -9.45 15.28 6.62
N GLU A 82 -9.70 14.81 7.83
CA GLU A 82 -9.56 13.39 8.19
C GLU A 82 -10.43 12.48 7.32
N THR A 83 -11.68 12.87 7.04
CA THR A 83 -12.57 12.14 6.14
C THR A 83 -12.05 12.18 4.70
N LEU A 84 -11.57 13.35 4.23
CA LEU A 84 -10.95 13.48 2.91
C LEU A 84 -9.74 12.56 2.77
N PHE A 85 -8.87 12.50 3.78
CA PHE A 85 -7.69 11.65 3.74
C PHE A 85 -8.03 10.16 3.70
N VAL A 86 -9.06 9.75 4.44
CA VAL A 86 -9.58 8.38 4.43
C VAL A 86 -10.20 8.04 3.08
N TYR A 87 -10.98 8.93 2.48
CA TYR A 87 -11.54 8.73 1.13
C TYR A 87 -10.45 8.62 0.06
N ILE A 88 -9.41 9.46 0.12
CA ILE A 88 -8.27 9.38 -0.80
C ILE A 88 -7.52 8.06 -0.60
N ALA A 89 -7.26 7.63 0.64
CA ALA A 89 -6.63 6.35 0.94
C ALA A 89 -7.44 5.17 0.37
N ALA A 90 -8.75 5.17 0.59
CA ALA A 90 -9.66 4.16 0.05
C ALA A 90 -9.63 4.15 -1.49
N GLY A 91 -9.65 5.33 -2.13
CA GLY A 91 -9.51 5.47 -3.57
C GLY A 91 -8.20 4.86 -4.09
N ILE A 92 -7.07 5.15 -3.44
CA ILE A 92 -5.76 4.58 -3.81
C ILE A 92 -5.77 3.05 -3.71
N VAL A 93 -6.37 2.50 -2.64
CA VAL A 93 -6.50 1.04 -2.47
C VAL A 93 -7.32 0.43 -3.59
N VAL A 94 -8.50 1.00 -3.89
CA VAL A 94 -9.40 0.48 -4.92
C VAL A 94 -8.74 0.57 -6.30
N VAL A 95 -8.09 1.69 -6.63
CA VAL A 95 -7.38 1.85 -7.90
C VAL A 95 -6.24 0.86 -8.02
N ASN A 96 -5.44 0.67 -6.97
CA ASN A 96 -4.34 -0.30 -6.97
C ASN A 96 -4.85 -1.74 -7.12
N TRP A 97 -5.97 -2.06 -6.46
CA TRP A 97 -6.64 -3.35 -6.55
C TRP A 97 -7.14 -3.64 -7.96
N ILE A 98 -7.86 -2.68 -8.57
CA ILE A 98 -8.36 -2.80 -9.94
C ILE A 98 -7.20 -2.96 -10.91
N TYR A 99 -6.17 -2.11 -10.81
CA TYR A 99 -5.01 -2.17 -11.69
C TYR A 99 -4.30 -3.53 -11.65
N LYS A 100 -4.05 -4.06 -10.44
CA LYS A 100 -3.40 -5.38 -10.26
C LYS A 100 -4.27 -6.52 -10.80
N ASN A 101 -5.59 -6.48 -10.57
CA ASN A 101 -6.48 -7.53 -11.07
C ASN A 101 -6.69 -7.45 -12.58
N VAL A 102 -6.77 -6.25 -13.16
CA VAL A 102 -6.83 -6.05 -14.61
C VAL A 102 -5.56 -6.59 -15.27
N MET A 103 -4.39 -6.26 -14.73
CA MET A 103 -3.14 -6.77 -15.30
C MET A 103 -2.98 -8.29 -15.14
N LEU A 104 -3.46 -8.86 -14.04
CA LEU A 104 -3.45 -10.32 -13.86
C LEU A 104 -4.41 -11.02 -14.84
N VAL A 105 -5.63 -10.51 -15.00
CA VAL A 105 -6.68 -11.15 -15.82
C VAL A 105 -6.44 -10.95 -17.32
N PHE A 106 -6.05 -9.75 -17.75
CA PHE A 106 -5.90 -9.44 -19.18
C PHE A 106 -4.50 -9.72 -19.71
N PHE A 107 -3.45 -9.49 -18.90
CA PHE A 107 -2.06 -9.64 -19.36
C PHE A 107 -1.37 -10.86 -18.78
N GLY A 108 -1.91 -11.52 -17.75
CA GLY A 108 -1.26 -12.66 -17.09
C GLY A 108 0.06 -12.29 -16.41
N ILE A 109 0.32 -10.99 -16.18
CA ILE A 109 1.58 -10.51 -15.61
C ILE A 109 1.39 -10.37 -14.11
N ASP A 110 2.23 -11.06 -13.34
CA ASP A 110 2.35 -10.84 -11.90
C ASP A 110 3.15 -9.57 -11.62
N LEU A 111 2.46 -8.52 -11.17
CA LEU A 111 3.08 -7.24 -10.81
C LEU A 111 3.81 -7.27 -9.47
N LEU A 112 3.71 -8.36 -8.73
CA LEU A 112 4.48 -8.54 -7.52
C LEU A 112 5.72 -9.37 -7.85
N PRO A 113 6.89 -8.75 -8.10
CA PRO A 113 8.11 -9.50 -8.37
C PRO A 113 8.40 -10.49 -7.25
N LEU A 114 8.89 -11.65 -7.67
CA LEU A 114 9.28 -12.75 -6.81
C LEU A 114 10.32 -12.27 -5.79
N TRP A 115 10.24 -12.81 -4.58
CA TRP A 115 11.30 -12.66 -3.57
C TRP A 115 12.65 -13.06 -4.19
N SER A 116 13.59 -12.12 -4.23
CA SER A 116 15.03 -12.38 -4.38
C SER A 116 15.69 -12.26 -3.02
#